data_AF-H9FC20-F1
#
_entry.id   AF-H9FC20-F1
#
_cell.length_a   1.000
_cell.length_b   1.000
_cell.length_c   1.000
_cell.angle_alpha   90.00
_cell.angle_beta   90.00
_cell.angle_gamma   90.00
#
_symmetry.space_group_name_H-M   'P 1'
#
loop_
_entity.id
_entity.type
_entity.pdbx_description
1 polymer ?
#
loop_
_entity_poly.entity_id
_entity_poly.type
_entity_poly.pdbx_seq_one_letter_code
_entity_poly.pdbx_strand_id
1 'polypeptide(L)'
;LPRDWLWGGCGDNIDYGYRFAKEFVDARERERIHAKGSYESARILMNLHNNEAGRRTVYNLADVACKCHGVSGSCSLKTCWLQLADFRKVGDALKEKYDSAAAMRLNSRGKLVQVNSRFNAPTTQDLVYIDPSPDYCVRNESTGSLGTQGRLCNKTSEGMDGCELMCCGRGYDQFKTVQTERCHCKFHWCCYVKCKKCTEIVDQFVCK
;
A
#
# COMPACT_ATOMS: atom_id res chain seq x y z
N LEU A 1 1.43 -19.24 -40.00
CA LEU A 1 1.89 -18.09 -39.20
C LEU A 1 2.17 -18.61 -37.79
N PRO A 2 3.43 -18.71 -37.35
CA PRO A 2 3.75 -19.24 -36.04
C PRO A 2 3.16 -18.29 -35.00
N ARG A 3 2.21 -18.76 -34.19
CA ARG A 3 1.75 -18.02 -33.02
C ARG A 3 2.78 -18.28 -31.93
N ASP A 4 3.60 -17.28 -31.63
CA ASP A 4 4.71 -17.39 -30.66
C ASP A 4 4.26 -17.74 -29.22
N TRP A 5 2.94 -17.78 -28.96
CA TRP A 5 2.31 -18.32 -27.75
C TRP A 5 0.80 -18.44 -27.87
N LEU A 6 0.19 -19.24 -26.98
CA LEU A 6 -1.26 -19.44 -26.87
C LEU A 6 -1.78 -18.76 -25.61
N TRP A 7 -2.89 -18.02 -25.72
CA TRP A 7 -3.68 -17.59 -24.56
C TRP A 7 -4.42 -18.80 -23.96
N GLY A 8 -4.29 -19.02 -22.66
CA GLY A 8 -4.93 -20.13 -21.96
C GLY A 8 -4.55 -20.19 -20.49
N GLY A 9 -5.01 -21.22 -19.77
CA GLY A 9 -4.85 -21.32 -18.32
C GLY A 9 -6.02 -20.70 -17.56
N CYS A 10 -5.85 -20.50 -16.24
CA CYS A 10 -6.83 -19.86 -15.37
C CYS A 10 -6.28 -18.47 -14.98
N GLY A 11 -6.59 -17.48 -15.80
CA GLY A 11 -6.24 -16.08 -15.51
C GLY A 11 -7.16 -15.50 -14.43
N ASP A 12 -6.66 -14.49 -13.73
CA ASP A 12 -7.44 -13.79 -12.71
C ASP A 12 -8.60 -13.03 -13.36
N ASN A 13 -9.80 -13.12 -12.77
CA ASN A 13 -10.97 -12.40 -13.27
C ASN A 13 -11.01 -10.96 -12.71
N ILE A 14 -10.13 -10.12 -13.24
CA ILE A 14 -9.89 -8.76 -12.76
C ILE A 14 -11.13 -7.88 -12.94
N ASP A 15 -11.87 -8.05 -14.04
CA ASP A 15 -13.11 -7.30 -14.30
C ASP A 15 -14.20 -7.61 -13.28
N TYR A 16 -14.31 -8.87 -12.83
CA TYR A 16 -15.21 -9.22 -11.74
C TYR A 16 -14.76 -8.57 -10.43
N GLY A 17 -13.48 -8.72 -10.07
CA GLY A 17 -12.93 -8.12 -8.85
C GLY A 17 -13.11 -6.60 -8.80
N TYR A 18 -12.90 -5.92 -9.93
CA TYR A 18 -13.11 -4.48 -10.07
C TYR A 18 -14.56 -4.09 -9.81
N ARG A 19 -15.52 -4.79 -10.44
CA ARG A 19 -16.97 -4.50 -10.29
C ARG A 19 -17.44 -4.78 -8.87
N PHE A 20 -17.05 -5.91 -8.30
CA PHE A 20 -17.39 -6.27 -6.93
C PHE A 20 -16.86 -5.24 -5.93
N ALA A 21 -15.59 -4.84 -6.05
CA ALA A 21 -15.00 -3.82 -5.18
C ALA A 21 -15.70 -2.46 -5.32
N LYS A 22 -16.12 -2.10 -6.53
CA LYS A 22 -16.91 -0.88 -6.77
C LYS A 22 -18.27 -0.94 -6.11
N GLU A 23 -18.99 -2.05 -6.22
CA GLU A 23 -20.32 -2.22 -5.62
C GLU A 23 -20.23 -2.25 -4.09
N PHE A 24 -19.28 -3.00 -3.54
CA PHE A 24 -19.17 -3.22 -2.09
C PHE A 24 -18.56 -2.03 -1.35
N VAL A 25 -17.41 -1.50 -1.81
CA VAL A 25 -16.68 -0.43 -1.10
C VAL A 25 -17.40 0.91 -1.23
N ASP A 26 -18.01 1.18 -2.39
CA ASP A 26 -18.72 2.45 -2.61
C ASP A 26 -20.15 2.43 -2.05
N ALA A 27 -20.68 1.28 -1.59
CA ALA A 27 -22.06 1.14 -1.12
C ALA A 27 -22.41 2.18 -0.04
N ARG A 28 -21.58 2.25 1.02
CA ARG A 28 -21.79 3.16 2.15
C ARG A 28 -21.81 4.63 1.74
N GLU A 29 -20.99 5.00 0.76
CA GLU A 29 -20.89 6.38 0.26
C GLU A 29 -22.10 6.76 -0.61
N ARG A 30 -22.81 5.77 -1.19
CA ARG A 30 -24.00 5.97 -2.03
C ARG A 30 -25.33 5.94 -1.28
N GLU A 31 -25.38 5.26 -0.14
CA GLU A 31 -26.59 5.15 0.68
C GLU A 31 -27.02 6.47 1.33
N ARG A 32 -26.06 7.34 1.65
CA ARG A 32 -26.32 8.58 2.40
C ARG A 32 -26.37 9.79 1.48
N ILE A 33 -27.51 10.46 1.43
CA ILE A 33 -27.67 11.72 0.71
C ILE A 33 -27.39 12.86 1.69
N HIS A 34 -26.31 13.60 1.43
CA HIS A 34 -25.95 14.79 2.19
C HIS A 34 -26.23 16.06 1.37
N ALA A 35 -26.44 17.18 2.07
CA ALA A 35 -26.68 18.47 1.43
C ALA A 35 -25.51 18.82 0.49
N LYS A 36 -25.82 19.20 -0.74
CA LYS A 36 -24.79 19.56 -1.73
C LYS A 36 -24.00 20.77 -1.22
N GLY A 37 -22.67 20.66 -1.19
CA GLY A 37 -21.81 21.73 -0.67
C GLY A 37 -21.42 21.57 0.81
N SER A 38 -21.99 20.59 1.52
CA SER A 38 -21.58 20.24 2.89
C SER A 38 -20.21 19.56 2.91
N TYR A 39 -19.56 19.59 4.07
CA TYR A 39 -18.32 18.86 4.33
C TYR A 39 -18.46 17.35 4.01
N GLU A 40 -19.57 16.74 4.40
CA GLU A 40 -19.89 15.33 4.18
C GLU A 40 -20.01 15.01 2.69
N SER A 41 -20.58 15.93 1.90
CA SER A 41 -20.61 15.79 0.45
C SER A 41 -19.19 15.84 -0.16
N ALA A 42 -18.29 16.66 0.39
CA ALA A 42 -16.88 16.69 -0.04
C ALA A 42 -16.18 15.37 0.28
N ARG A 43 -16.38 14.85 1.49
CA ARG A 43 -15.80 13.60 1.97
C ARG A 43 -16.26 12.40 1.13
N ILE A 44 -17.54 12.32 0.78
CA ILE A 44 -18.08 11.27 -0.11
C ILE A 44 -17.41 11.33 -1.48
N LEU A 45 -17.30 12.52 -2.07
CA LEU A 45 -16.65 12.69 -3.38
C LEU A 45 -15.16 12.30 -3.34
N MET A 46 -14.47 12.64 -2.24
CA MET A 46 -13.07 12.26 -2.00
C MET A 46 -12.94 10.74 -1.87
N ASN A 47 -13.78 10.10 -1.06
CA ASN A 47 -13.77 8.64 -0.84
C ASN A 47 -14.01 7.88 -2.16
N LEU A 48 -15.02 8.27 -2.94
CA LEU A 48 -15.30 7.65 -4.24
C LEU A 48 -14.14 7.81 -5.23
N HIS A 49 -13.47 8.96 -5.22
CA HIS A 49 -12.28 9.18 -6.06
C HIS A 49 -11.11 8.28 -5.64
N ASN A 50 -10.77 8.26 -4.35
CA ASN A 50 -9.65 7.46 -3.85
C ASN A 50 -9.90 5.95 -3.99
N ASN A 51 -11.15 5.50 -3.81
CA ASN A 51 -11.53 4.11 -4.04
C ASN A 51 -11.32 3.71 -5.52
N GLU A 52 -11.69 4.59 -6.45
CA GLU A 52 -11.46 4.38 -7.88
C GLU A 52 -9.96 4.35 -8.21
N ALA A 53 -9.16 5.25 -7.64
CA ALA A 53 -7.71 5.24 -7.79
C ALA A 53 -7.10 3.91 -7.34
N GLY A 54 -7.50 3.39 -6.16
CA GLY A 54 -7.10 2.08 -5.67
C GLY A 54 -7.44 0.93 -6.61
N ARG A 55 -8.69 0.87 -7.09
CA ARG A 55 -9.15 -0.16 -8.04
C ARG A 55 -8.39 -0.10 -9.36
N ARG A 56 -8.14 1.11 -9.88
CA ARG A 56 -7.37 1.32 -11.12
C ARG A 56 -5.92 0.87 -10.97
N THR A 57 -5.29 1.15 -9.83
CA THR A 57 -3.90 0.69 -9.59
C THR A 57 -3.80 -0.82 -9.65
N VAL A 58 -4.72 -1.55 -9.01
CA VAL A 58 -4.78 -3.02 -9.08
C VAL A 58 -4.99 -3.50 -10.52
N TYR A 59 -5.93 -2.89 -11.24
CA TYR A 59 -6.26 -3.24 -12.62
C TYR A 59 -5.08 -3.03 -13.57
N ASN A 60 -4.43 -1.86 -13.49
CA ASN A 60 -3.40 -1.46 -14.42
C ASN A 60 -2.06 -2.16 -14.20
N LEU A 61 -1.79 -2.60 -12.97
CA LEU A 61 -0.55 -3.33 -12.64
C LEU A 61 -0.64 -4.82 -12.94
N ALA A 62 -1.82 -5.33 -13.30
CA ALA A 62 -1.94 -6.70 -13.79
C ALA A 62 -1.16 -6.89 -15.08
N ASP A 63 -0.53 -8.06 -15.22
CA ASP A 63 0.40 -8.33 -16.32
C ASP A 63 0.23 -9.76 -16.84
N VAL A 64 0.81 -10.03 -18.01
CA VAL A 64 0.77 -11.32 -18.68
C VAL A 64 1.81 -12.25 -18.06
N ALA A 65 1.35 -13.29 -17.37
CA ALA A 65 2.19 -14.36 -16.87
C ALA A 65 2.19 -15.55 -17.85
N CYS A 66 3.37 -16.12 -18.10
CA CYS A 66 3.56 -17.23 -19.04
C CYS A 66 4.19 -18.44 -18.34
N LYS A 67 3.78 -19.64 -18.76
CA LYS A 67 4.45 -20.90 -18.41
C LYS A 67 4.95 -21.62 -19.66
N CYS A 68 6.23 -22.00 -19.64
CA CYS A 68 6.86 -22.79 -20.68
C CYS A 68 6.68 -24.28 -20.40
N HIS A 69 6.34 -25.05 -21.43
CA HIS A 69 6.09 -26.48 -21.34
C HIS A 69 6.52 -27.26 -22.59
N GLY A 70 7.45 -26.70 -23.37
CA GLY A 70 8.15 -27.42 -24.42
C GLY A 70 9.06 -28.52 -23.87
N VAL A 71 9.61 -29.34 -24.77
CA VAL A 71 10.50 -30.46 -24.43
C VAL A 71 11.61 -29.99 -23.49
N SER A 72 11.83 -30.75 -22.41
CA SER A 72 12.81 -30.44 -21.34
C SER A 72 12.62 -29.07 -20.66
N GLY A 73 11.39 -28.52 -20.64
CA GLY A 73 11.09 -27.21 -20.07
C GLY A 73 11.42 -26.03 -20.99
N SER A 74 11.69 -26.28 -22.27
CA SER A 74 11.92 -25.21 -23.25
C SER A 74 10.66 -24.34 -23.47
N CYS A 75 10.86 -23.09 -23.88
CA CYS A 75 9.77 -22.15 -24.21
C CYS A 75 9.34 -22.19 -25.68
N SER A 76 9.68 -23.26 -26.42
CA SER A 76 9.18 -23.50 -27.79
C SER A 76 7.65 -23.61 -27.82
N LEU A 77 7.06 -24.07 -26.72
CA LEU A 77 5.65 -23.94 -26.40
C LEU A 77 5.51 -23.19 -25.08
N LYS A 78 4.70 -22.13 -25.08
CA LYS A 78 4.32 -21.40 -23.87
C LYS A 78 2.84 -21.01 -23.92
N THR A 79 2.23 -21.05 -22.74
CA THR A 79 0.85 -20.60 -22.52
C THR A 79 0.88 -19.44 -21.56
N CYS A 80 0.13 -18.38 -21.84
CA CYS A 80 0.06 -17.22 -20.95
C CYS A 80 -1.38 -16.83 -20.60
N TRP A 81 -1.53 -16.18 -19.46
CA TRP A 81 -2.77 -15.67 -18.89
C TRP A 81 -2.53 -14.31 -18.25
N LEU A 82 -3.62 -13.58 -17.99
CA LEU A 82 -3.58 -12.36 -17.20
C LEU A 82 -3.51 -12.72 -15.71
N GLN A 83 -2.59 -12.09 -14.99
CA GLN A 83 -2.37 -12.33 -13.58
C GLN A 83 -2.22 -11.00 -12.82
N LEU A 84 -2.74 -10.96 -11.60
CA LEU A 84 -2.52 -9.84 -10.68
C LEU A 84 -1.03 -9.69 -10.36
N ALA A 85 -0.57 -8.45 -10.23
CA ALA A 85 0.75 -8.17 -9.66
C ALA A 85 0.83 -8.64 -8.20
N ASP A 86 2.06 -8.87 -7.75
CA ASP A 86 2.34 -8.96 -6.31
C ASP A 86 1.78 -7.72 -5.60
N PHE A 87 1.01 -7.93 -4.54
CA PHE A 87 0.35 -6.84 -3.83
C PHE A 87 1.33 -5.84 -3.21
N ARG A 88 2.59 -6.24 -2.98
CA ARG A 88 3.67 -5.31 -2.62
C ARG A 88 3.83 -4.21 -3.66
N LYS A 89 3.85 -4.56 -4.97
CA LYS A 89 3.95 -3.58 -6.06
C LYS A 89 2.76 -2.62 -6.08
N VAL A 90 1.56 -3.12 -5.80
CA VAL A 90 0.35 -2.30 -5.66
C VAL A 90 0.49 -1.34 -4.49
N GLY A 91 0.94 -1.83 -3.33
CA GLY A 91 1.17 -1.03 -2.13
C GLY A 91 2.20 0.07 -2.35
N ASP A 92 3.33 -0.25 -2.98
CA ASP A 92 4.40 0.70 -3.28
C ASP A 92 3.89 1.79 -4.25
N ALA A 93 3.17 1.41 -5.31
CA ALA A 93 2.57 2.36 -6.24
C ALA A 93 1.55 3.29 -5.56
N LEU A 94 0.69 2.75 -4.68
CA LEU A 94 -0.25 3.57 -3.92
C LEU A 94 0.45 4.45 -2.87
N LYS A 95 1.58 4.01 -2.32
CA LYS A 95 2.39 4.80 -1.40
C LYS A 95 3.01 6.02 -2.09
N GLU A 96 3.48 5.86 -3.34
CA GLU A 96 3.91 6.99 -4.16
C GLU A 96 2.76 7.98 -4.40
N LYS A 97 1.56 7.48 -4.71
CA LYS A 97 0.36 8.33 -4.86
C LYS A 97 -0.06 9.03 -3.57
N TYR A 98 0.18 8.40 -2.42
CA TYR A 98 -0.04 9.01 -1.11
C TYR A 98 0.91 10.18 -0.88
N ASP A 99 2.20 10.02 -1.21
CA ASP A 99 3.20 11.08 -1.04
C ASP A 99 2.96 12.28 -1.96
N SER A 100 2.32 12.07 -3.11
CA SER A 100 1.96 13.12 -4.07
C SER A 100 0.48 13.51 -4.04
N ALA A 101 -0.25 13.19 -2.97
CA ALA A 101 -1.70 13.41 -2.91
C ALA A 101 -2.07 14.90 -3.00
N ALA A 102 -3.17 15.22 -3.71
CA ALA A 102 -3.58 16.61 -3.95
C ALA A 102 -4.62 17.10 -2.92
N ALA A 103 -4.37 18.28 -2.35
CA ALA A 103 -5.35 18.99 -1.52
C ALA A 103 -6.50 19.54 -2.37
N MET A 104 -7.73 19.24 -1.97
CA MET A 104 -8.96 19.61 -2.65
C MET A 104 -9.88 20.42 -1.73
N ARG A 105 -10.73 21.25 -2.32
CA ARG A 105 -11.81 21.98 -1.64
C ARG A 105 -13.07 21.97 -2.49
N LEU A 106 -14.22 22.23 -1.88
CA LEU A 106 -15.44 22.44 -2.64
C LEU A 106 -15.46 23.84 -3.28
N ASN A 107 -15.93 23.91 -4.53
CA ASN A 107 -16.32 25.17 -5.15
C ASN A 107 -17.80 25.49 -4.89
N SER A 108 -18.24 26.68 -5.31
CA SER A 108 -19.65 27.12 -5.19
C SER A 108 -20.66 26.21 -5.90
N ARG A 109 -20.20 25.38 -6.84
CA ARG A 109 -21.02 24.39 -7.56
C ARG A 109 -21.05 23.01 -6.88
N GLY A 110 -20.38 22.86 -5.74
CA GLY A 110 -20.28 21.60 -5.00
C GLY A 110 -19.38 20.55 -5.66
N LYS A 111 -18.41 20.95 -6.49
CA LYS A 111 -17.40 20.05 -7.06
C LYS A 111 -16.08 20.19 -6.30
N LEU A 112 -15.35 19.09 -6.15
CA LEU A 112 -13.96 19.11 -5.69
C LEU A 112 -13.09 19.81 -6.74
N VAL A 113 -12.37 20.82 -6.30
CA VAL A 113 -11.37 21.55 -7.08
C VAL A 113 -10.08 21.62 -6.29
N GLN A 114 -8.95 21.62 -6.98
CA GLN A 114 -7.64 21.70 -6.35
C GLN A 114 -7.49 23.01 -5.57
N VAL A 115 -6.90 22.94 -4.37
CA VAL A 115 -6.65 24.12 -3.54
C VAL A 115 -5.63 25.03 -4.21
N ASN A 116 -4.53 24.46 -4.71
CA ASN A 116 -3.46 25.19 -5.37
C ASN A 116 -3.43 24.87 -6.87
N SER A 117 -3.87 25.83 -7.68
CA SER A 117 -3.97 25.72 -9.14
C SER A 117 -2.62 25.84 -9.88
N ARG A 118 -1.50 26.03 -9.19
CA ARG A 118 -0.16 26.02 -9.81
C ARG A 118 0.32 24.61 -10.12
N PHE A 119 -0.26 23.60 -9.48
CA PHE A 119 0.05 22.21 -9.74
C PHE A 119 -0.86 21.64 -10.84
N ASN A 120 -0.46 20.51 -11.39
CA ASN A 120 -1.31 19.77 -12.32
C ASN A 120 -2.54 19.23 -11.59
N ALA A 121 -3.67 19.23 -12.29
CA ALA A 121 -4.90 18.66 -11.75
C ALA A 121 -4.72 17.13 -11.57
N PRO A 122 -5.23 16.56 -10.45
CA PRO A 122 -5.13 15.12 -10.20
C PRO A 122 -5.93 14.32 -11.23
N THR A 123 -5.36 13.20 -11.66
CA THR A 123 -6.00 12.20 -12.51
C THR A 123 -6.90 11.27 -11.69
N THR A 124 -7.59 10.33 -12.33
CA THR A 124 -8.39 9.31 -11.63
C THR A 124 -7.56 8.24 -10.92
N GLN A 125 -6.23 8.28 -11.05
CA GLN A 125 -5.29 7.36 -10.40
C GLN A 125 -4.52 8.03 -9.26
N ASP A 126 -4.69 9.34 -9.07
CA ASP A 126 -4.04 10.08 -8.01
C ASP A 126 -4.92 10.06 -6.75
N LEU A 127 -4.31 10.22 -5.59
CA LEU A 127 -5.06 10.35 -4.34
C LEU A 127 -5.33 11.82 -4.05
N VAL A 128 -6.48 12.08 -3.44
CA VAL A 128 -6.90 13.42 -3.04
C VAL A 128 -7.32 13.45 -1.57
N TYR A 129 -7.15 14.60 -0.92
CA TYR A 129 -7.60 14.82 0.45
C TYR A 129 -8.25 16.21 0.59
N ILE A 130 -9.14 16.36 1.58
CA ILE A 130 -9.82 17.63 1.85
C ILE A 130 -9.39 18.28 3.17
N ASP A 131 -8.88 17.49 4.10
CA ASP A 131 -8.44 17.94 5.42
C ASP A 131 -6.95 17.68 5.62
N PRO A 132 -6.23 18.60 6.30
CA PRO A 132 -4.85 18.34 6.69
C PRO A 132 -4.78 17.19 7.70
N SER A 133 -3.72 16.40 7.61
CA SER A 133 -3.44 15.36 8.59
C SER A 133 -3.20 15.97 9.98
N PRO A 134 -3.72 15.35 11.06
CA PRO A 134 -3.43 15.79 12.41
C PRO A 134 -1.97 15.50 12.80
N ASP A 135 -1.56 16.03 13.95
CA ASP A 135 -0.34 15.57 14.60
C ASP A 135 -0.53 14.15 15.17
N TYR A 136 0.27 13.20 14.69
CA TYR A 136 0.27 11.81 15.13
C TYR A 136 1.26 11.52 16.27
N CYS A 137 2.05 12.51 16.69
CA CYS A 137 3.03 12.36 17.76
C CYS A 137 2.38 12.12 19.12
N VAL A 138 1.28 12.82 19.40
CA VAL A 138 0.56 12.79 20.67
C VAL A 138 -0.70 11.93 20.53
N ARG A 139 -1.02 11.19 21.60
CA ARG A 139 -2.28 10.45 21.68
C ARG A 139 -3.45 11.43 21.64
N ASN A 140 -4.38 11.21 20.73
CA ASN A 140 -5.58 12.01 20.55
C ASN A 140 -6.76 11.09 20.23
N GLU A 141 -7.67 10.95 21.19
CA GLU A 141 -8.82 10.04 21.05
C GLU A 141 -9.85 10.54 20.04
N SER A 142 -9.96 11.86 19.84
CA SER A 142 -10.88 12.46 18.88
C SER A 142 -10.49 12.15 17.44
N THR A 143 -9.19 12.10 17.13
CA THR A 143 -8.68 11.70 15.80
C THR A 143 -8.38 10.20 15.70
N GLY A 144 -8.42 9.47 16.82
CA GLY A 144 -8.00 8.07 16.91
C GLY A 144 -6.49 7.85 16.89
N SER A 145 -5.68 8.90 16.99
CA SER A 145 -4.22 8.79 17.06
C SER A 145 -3.80 8.19 18.41
N LEU A 146 -2.98 7.13 18.39
CA LEU A 146 -2.44 6.52 19.61
C LEU A 146 -1.17 7.22 20.12
N GLY A 147 -0.60 8.15 19.35
CA GLY A 147 0.71 8.73 19.61
C GLY A 147 1.87 7.81 19.19
N THR A 148 3.10 8.29 19.36
CA THR A 148 4.31 7.52 19.02
C THR A 148 5.10 7.00 20.22
N GLN A 149 4.68 7.31 21.44
CA GLN A 149 5.27 6.78 22.66
C GLN A 149 5.21 5.24 22.68
N GLY A 150 6.31 4.59 23.08
CA GLY A 150 6.41 3.13 23.14
C GLY A 150 6.65 2.44 21.79
N ARG A 151 6.79 3.19 20.69
CA ARG A 151 7.11 2.60 19.37
C ARG A 151 8.60 2.34 19.21
N LEU A 152 8.94 1.24 18.55
CA LEU A 152 10.30 0.91 18.13
C LEU A 152 10.75 1.87 17.02
N CYS A 153 11.91 2.47 17.18
CA CYS A 153 12.52 3.36 16.20
C CYS A 153 13.91 2.86 15.75
N ASN A 154 14.35 3.35 14.61
CA ASN A 154 15.65 3.02 14.03
C ASN A 154 16.64 4.16 14.30
N LYS A 155 17.68 3.91 15.10
CA LYS A 155 18.67 4.94 15.44
C LYS A 155 19.52 5.39 14.24
N THR A 156 19.73 4.52 13.25
CA THR A 156 20.60 4.83 12.10
C THR A 156 19.84 5.40 10.91
N SER A 157 18.51 5.44 10.96
CA SER A 157 17.70 6.00 9.87
C SER A 157 17.47 7.49 10.09
N GLU A 158 17.58 8.26 9.01
CA GLU A 158 17.18 9.68 8.94
C GLU A 158 15.73 9.85 8.46
N GLY A 159 15.06 8.74 8.09
CA GLY A 159 13.69 8.73 7.58
C GLY A 159 12.62 8.75 8.68
N MET A 160 11.36 8.54 8.28
CA MET A 160 10.21 8.48 9.21
C MET A 160 10.30 7.35 10.24
N ASP A 161 11.07 6.29 9.96
CA ASP A 161 11.39 5.23 10.91
C ASP A 161 12.53 5.60 11.88
N GLY A 162 13.24 6.69 11.59
CA GLY A 162 14.31 7.24 12.39
C GLY A 162 13.85 7.68 13.78
N CYS A 163 14.67 7.48 14.81
CA CYS A 163 14.29 7.86 16.18
C CYS A 163 14.06 9.36 16.36
N GLU A 164 14.69 10.23 15.57
CA GLU A 164 14.46 11.68 15.62
C GLU A 164 13.02 12.03 15.20
N LEU A 165 12.58 11.49 14.05
CA LEU A 165 11.25 11.75 13.49
C LEU A 165 10.16 10.90 14.16
N MET A 166 10.37 9.60 14.34
CA MET A 166 9.38 8.71 14.95
C MET A 166 9.06 9.11 16.39
N CYS A 167 10.06 9.53 17.18
CA CYS A 167 9.85 9.95 18.56
C CYS A 167 9.54 11.44 18.70
N CYS A 168 9.42 12.17 17.60
CA CYS A 168 9.04 13.58 17.54
C CYS A 168 9.89 14.47 18.48
N GLY A 169 11.21 14.23 18.52
CA GLY A 169 12.13 14.98 19.38
C GLY A 169 12.05 14.70 20.89
N ARG A 170 11.17 13.81 21.37
CA ARG A 170 11.08 13.45 22.81
C ARG A 170 12.23 12.56 23.29
N GLY A 171 13.05 12.07 22.37
CA GLY A 171 14.10 11.09 22.63
C GLY A 171 13.56 9.66 22.73
N TYR A 172 14.46 8.73 23.04
CA TYR A 172 14.19 7.30 23.09
C TYR A 172 14.98 6.64 24.21
N ASP A 173 14.46 5.53 24.72
CA ASP A 173 15.16 4.63 25.62
C ASP A 173 15.85 3.51 24.83
N GLN A 174 17.01 3.08 25.31
CA GLN A 174 17.77 1.97 24.75
C GLN A 174 17.75 0.81 25.73
N PHE A 175 17.40 -0.38 25.23
CA PHE A 175 17.52 -1.62 26.00
C PHE A 175 18.10 -2.73 25.13
N LYS A 176 18.80 -3.65 25.78
CA LYS A 176 19.37 -4.83 25.14
C LYS A 176 18.33 -5.95 25.14
N THR A 177 18.03 -6.50 23.97
CA THR A 177 17.19 -7.69 23.84
C THR A 177 18.00 -8.85 23.28
N VAL A 178 17.64 -10.07 23.66
CA VAL A 178 18.23 -11.27 23.08
C VAL A 178 17.40 -11.70 21.88
N GLN A 179 17.95 -11.54 20.69
CA GLN A 179 17.35 -12.03 19.47
C GLN A 179 17.90 -13.42 19.17
N THR A 180 17.00 -14.39 18.94
CA THR A 180 17.39 -15.75 18.56
C THR A 180 16.95 -16.04 17.14
N GLU A 181 17.89 -16.36 16.27
CA GLU A 181 17.62 -16.72 14.88
C GLU A 181 18.25 -18.05 14.48
N ARG A 182 17.82 -18.58 13.33
CA ARG A 182 18.39 -19.80 12.75
C ARG A 182 19.57 -19.41 11.87
N CYS A 183 20.76 -19.83 12.27
CA CYS A 183 22.02 -19.50 11.62
C CYS A 183 22.77 -20.77 11.21
N HIS A 184 23.83 -20.60 10.41
CA HIS A 184 24.71 -21.70 9.98
C HIS A 184 23.94 -22.93 9.46
N CYS A 185 22.89 -22.68 8.68
CA CYS A 185 22.05 -23.71 8.11
C CYS A 185 22.85 -24.54 7.10
N LYS A 186 22.94 -25.85 7.34
CA LYS A 186 23.55 -26.81 6.43
C LYS A 186 22.48 -27.71 5.84
N PHE A 187 22.48 -27.82 4.52
CA PHE A 187 21.70 -28.82 3.82
C PHE A 187 22.38 -30.18 3.96
N HIS A 188 21.62 -31.18 4.38
CA HIS A 188 22.04 -32.58 4.40
C HIS A 188 21.39 -33.29 3.22
N TRP A 189 22.22 -33.86 2.35
CA TRP A 189 21.75 -34.60 1.17
C TRP A 189 20.79 -35.71 1.60
N CYS A 190 19.57 -35.67 1.02
CA CYS A 190 18.40 -36.49 1.35
C CYS A 190 17.78 -36.28 2.75
N CYS A 191 16.95 -35.27 3.06
CA CYS A 191 16.47 -34.06 2.36
C CYS A 191 16.07 -33.02 3.43
N TYR A 192 17.00 -32.62 4.29
CA TYR A 192 16.67 -31.69 5.38
C TYR A 192 17.75 -30.64 5.60
N VAL A 193 17.30 -29.49 6.10
CA VAL A 193 18.18 -28.40 6.51
C VAL A 193 18.31 -28.44 8.02
N LYS A 194 19.55 -28.56 8.50
CA LYS A 194 19.86 -28.45 9.93
C LYS A 194 20.51 -27.11 10.18
N CYS A 195 19.88 -26.27 10.99
CA CYS A 195 20.41 -24.98 11.42
C CYS A 195 20.77 -25.03 12.90
N LYS A 196 21.74 -24.20 13.30
CA LYS A 196 21.96 -23.88 14.70
C LYS A 196 21.01 -22.74 15.10
N LYS A 197 20.77 -22.59 16.40
CA LYS A 197 20.16 -21.37 16.94
C LYS A 197 21.32 -20.45 17.35
N CYS A 198 21.40 -19.26 16.75
CA CYS A 198 22.30 -18.22 17.19
C CYS A 198 21.51 -17.23 18.03
N THR A 199 22.10 -16.83 19.15
CA THR A 199 21.57 -15.80 20.03
C THR A 199 22.49 -14.61 19.95
N GLU A 200 21.95 -13.45 19.59
CA GLU A 200 22.66 -12.19 19.58
C GLU A 200 21.97 -11.20 20.52
N ILE A 201 22.77 -10.38 21.19
CA ILE A 201 22.25 -9.29 22.02
C ILE A 201 22.22 -8.05 21.13
N VAL A 202 21.02 -7.62 20.75
CA VAL A 202 20.81 -6.45 19.89
C VAL A 202 20.25 -5.30 20.72
N ASP A 203 20.70 -4.08 20.40
CA ASP A 203 20.15 -2.86 20.99
C ASP A 203 18.81 -2.53 20.32
N GLN A 204 17.77 -2.32 21.13
CA GLN A 204 16.48 -1.81 20.70
C GLN A 204 16.27 -0.40 21.23
N PHE A 205 15.66 0.44 20.41
CA PHE A 205 15.37 1.84 20.72
C PHE A 205 13.86 2.05 20.68
N VAL A 206 13.30 2.62 21.76
CA VAL A 206 11.86 2.84 21.91
C VAL A 206 11.59 4.27 22.30
N CYS A 207 10.62 4.91 21.63
CA CYS A 207 10.26 6.30 21.85
C CYS A 207 9.69 6.55 23.24
N LYS A 208 10.12 7.66 23.85
CA LYS A 208 9.61 8.17 25.13
C LYS A 208 8.22 8.77 25.04
#